data_AF-A0A109FJW4-F1
#
_entry.id   AF-A0A109FJW4-F1
#
_cell.length_a   1.000
_cell.length_b   1.000
_cell.length_c   1.000
_cell.angle_alpha   90.00
_cell.angle_beta   90.00
_cell.angle_gamma   90.00
#
_symmetry.space_group_name_H-M   'P 1'
#
loop_
_entity.id
_entity.type
_entity.pdbx_description
1 polymer ?
#
loop_
_entity_poly.entity_id
_entity_poly.type
_entity_poly.pdbx_seq_one_letter_code
_entity_poly.pdbx_strand_id
1 'polypeptide(L)'
;YDINKDGNQVASLTLVKSAYRLGETVNGSVLINSGEGRVLRVSARLETHELVETSIATMPAPKMRQITRRLHAEHHEMVLDSERIGFALAIPSGATPDFGTSGVKL
;
A
#
# COMPACT_ATOMS: atom_id res chain seq x y z
N TYR A 1 0.19 9.95 7.79
CA TYR A 1 -0.88 9.82 6.78
C TYR A 1 -2.16 9.49 7.52
N ASP A 2 -3.21 10.28 7.35
CA ASP A 2 -4.45 10.08 8.09
C ASP A 2 -5.39 9.12 7.36
N ILE A 3 -6.00 8.21 8.12
CA ILE A 3 -6.94 7.22 7.62
C ILE A 3 -8.32 7.65 8.11
N ASN A 4 -9.17 8.05 7.16
CA ASN A 4 -10.51 8.54 7.42
C ASN A 4 -11.57 7.51 7.01
N LYS A 5 -12.64 7.44 7.79
CA LYS A 5 -13.86 6.69 7.46
C LYS A 5 -15.07 7.56 7.80
N ASP A 6 -15.99 7.70 6.85
CA ASP A 6 -17.23 8.48 7.02
C ASP A 6 -16.98 9.92 7.50
N GLY A 7 -15.89 10.55 7.04
CA GLY A 7 -15.49 11.91 7.42
C GLY A 7 -14.71 12.01 8.74
N ASN A 8 -14.59 10.93 9.50
CA ASN A 8 -13.88 10.89 10.77
C ASN A 8 -12.49 10.24 10.62
N GLN A 9 -11.48 10.82 11.25
CA GLN A 9 -10.16 10.19 11.33
C GLN A 9 -10.18 9.03 12.32
N VAL A 10 -9.96 7.82 11.82
CA VAL A 10 -10.00 6.58 12.63
C VAL A 10 -8.60 6.04 12.95
N ALA A 11 -7.58 6.43 12.19
CA ALA A 11 -6.20 6.08 12.47
C ALA A 11 -5.20 7.04 11.80
N SER A 12 -3.93 6.94 12.18
CA SER A 12 -2.82 7.60 11.48
C SER A 12 -1.68 6.61 11.24
N LEU A 13 -1.20 6.55 9.99
CA LEU A 13 -0.06 5.75 9.55
C LEU A 13 1.22 6.60 9.57
N THR A 14 2.26 6.05 10.20
CA THR A 14 3.63 6.56 10.11
C THR A 14 4.51 5.54 9.38
N LEU A 15 5.26 6.02 8.38
CA LEU A 15 6.32 5.27 7.70
C LEU A 15 7.66 5.91 8.03
N VAL A 16 8.71 5.10 8.16
CA VAL A 16 10.06 5.61 8.53
C VAL A 16 10.69 6.42 7.39
N LYS A 17 10.36 6.09 6.13
CA LYS A 17 10.83 6.80 4.93
C LYS A 17 9.87 6.60 3.76
N SER A 18 10.03 7.43 2.73
CA SER A 18 9.22 7.43 1.51
C SER A 18 9.81 6.62 0.36
N ALA A 19 11.09 6.26 0.41
CA ALA A 19 11.77 5.49 -0.64
C ALA A 19 12.56 4.33 -0.05
N TYR A 20 12.45 3.16 -0.67
CA TYR A 20 13.10 1.92 -0.25
C TYR A 20 13.83 1.26 -1.44
N ARG A 21 14.86 0.49 -1.13
CA ARG A 21 15.59 -0.38 -2.06
C ARG A 21 15.01 -1.79 -1.99
N LEU A 22 15.28 -2.56 -3.04
CA LEU A 22 15.02 -4.00 -3.02
C LEU A 22 15.78 -4.66 -1.86
N GLY A 23 15.13 -5.62 -1.19
CA GLY A 23 15.68 -6.29 -0.01
C GLY A 23 15.53 -5.53 1.30
N GLU A 24 15.05 -4.28 1.29
CA GLU A 24 14.70 -3.58 2.52
C GLU A 24 13.31 -3.97 3.05
N THR A 25 13.01 -3.57 4.27
CA THR A 25 11.71 -3.78 4.92
C THR A 25 11.01 -2.44 5.12
N VAL A 26 9.76 -2.35 4.68
CA VAL A 26 8.87 -1.23 4.97
C VAL A 26 8.34 -1.40 6.39
N ASN A 27 8.90 -0.63 7.32
CA ASN A 27 8.43 -0.56 8.69
C ASN A 27 7.45 0.59 8.84
N GLY A 28 6.34 0.34 9.54
CA GLY A 28 5.36 1.37 9.84
C GLY A 28 4.64 1.11 11.14
N SER A 29 3.99 2.15 11.65
CA SER A 29 3.10 2.07 12.80
C SER A 29 1.76 2.70 12.48
N VAL A 30 0.69 2.10 12.97
CA VAL A 30 -0.67 2.64 12.89
C VAL A 30 -1.09 3.02 14.30
N LEU A 31 -1.34 4.30 14.52
CA LEU A 31 -2.01 4.81 15.72
C LEU A 31 -3.51 4.75 15.45
N ILE A 32 -4.27 4.12 16.33
CA ILE A 32 -5.72 3.95 16.24
C ILE A 32 -6.38 5.00 17.12
N ASN A 33 -7.34 5.74 16.56
CA ASN A 33 -7.99 6.82 17.27
C ASN A 33 -9.13 6.27 18.14
N SER A 34 -9.26 6.80 19.35
CA SER A 34 -10.29 6.43 20.33
C SER A 34 -11.65 7.13 20.09
N GLY A 35 -12.01 7.41 18.84
CA GLY A 35 -13.20 8.20 18.45
C GLY A 35 -14.40 7.39 17.97
N GLU A 36 -15.35 8.06 17.29
CA GLU A 36 -16.63 7.47 16.84
C GLU A 36 -16.52 6.32 15.82
N GLY A 37 -15.33 6.00 15.34
CA GLY A 37 -15.06 4.88 14.43
C GLY A 37 -14.21 3.79 15.09
N ARG A 38 -14.83 2.68 15.51
CA ARG A 38 -14.09 1.52 16.04
C ARG A 38 -13.35 0.79 14.91
N VAL A 39 -12.04 0.68 15.04
CA VAL A 39 -11.21 -0.14 14.16
C VAL A 39 -11.13 -1.56 14.73
N LEU A 40 -11.53 -2.56 13.94
CA LEU A 40 -11.54 -3.97 14.38
C LEU A 40 -10.30 -4.73 13.92
N ARG A 41 -9.80 -4.37 12.74
CA ARG A 41 -8.67 -5.02 12.08
C ARG A 41 -7.89 -4.00 11.28
N VAL A 42 -6.57 -4.10 11.33
CA VAL A 42 -5.68 -3.40 10.41
C VAL A 42 -5.08 -4.42 9.45
N SER A 43 -4.95 -4.00 8.19
CA SER A 43 -4.33 -4.79 7.14
C SER A 43 -3.39 -3.89 6.34
N ALA A 44 -2.12 -4.26 6.27
CA ALA A 44 -1.12 -3.56 5.47
C ALA A 44 -0.65 -4.49 4.36
N ARG A 45 -0.52 -3.97 3.13
CA ARG A 45 -0.10 -4.74 1.96
C ARG A 45 0.96 -3.98 1.19
N LEU A 46 2.00 -4.69 0.79
CA LEU A 46 3.02 -4.22 -0.13
C LEU A 46 2.70 -4.81 -1.49
N GLU A 47 2.31 -3.96 -2.45
CA GLU A 47 1.91 -4.40 -3.79
C GLU A 47 2.46 -3.49 -4.88
N THR A 48 2.65 -4.05 -6.06
CA THR A 48 2.96 -3.29 -7.29
C THR A 48 1.84 -3.47 -8.30
N HIS A 49 1.66 -2.50 -9.19
CA HIS A 49 0.81 -2.59 -10.37
C HIS A 49 1.42 -1.73 -11.47
N GLU A 50 1.01 -1.94 -12.71
CA GLU A 50 1.50 -1.15 -13.84
C GLU A 50 0.52 -0.02 -14.17
N LEU A 51 1.08 1.15 -14.49
CA LEU A 51 0.35 2.28 -15.06
C LEU A 51 0.68 2.36 -16.54
N VAL A 52 -0.32 2.13 -17.39
CA VAL A 52 -0.18 2.15 -18.85
C VAL A 52 -0.87 3.39 -19.40
N GLU A 53 -0.18 4.14 -20.28
CA GLU A 53 -0.76 5.30 -20.95
C GLU A 53 -2.03 4.94 -21.72
N THR A 54 -3.05 5.80 -21.63
CA THR A 54 -4.37 5.54 -22.23
C THR A 54 -4.33 5.42 -23.76
N SER A 55 -3.37 6.06 -24.41
CA SER A 55 -3.13 6.02 -25.86
C SER A 55 -2.73 4.63 -26.37
N ILE A 56 -2.13 3.80 -25.51
CA ILE A 56 -1.62 2.46 -25.83
C ILE A 56 -2.28 1.36 -24.97
N ALA A 57 -3.09 1.72 -23.98
CA ALA A 57 -3.77 0.78 -23.11
C ALA A 57 -4.82 -0.03 -23.89
N THR A 58 -4.78 -1.36 -23.75
CA THR A 58 -5.75 -2.27 -24.37
C THR A 58 -6.99 -2.50 -23.49
N MET A 59 -6.96 -2.03 -22.24
CA MET A 59 -8.03 -2.17 -21.27
C MET A 59 -8.19 -0.91 -20.41
N PRO A 60 -9.38 -0.68 -19.81
CA PRO A 60 -9.57 0.42 -18.86
C PRO A 60 -8.61 0.34 -17.67
N ALA A 61 -8.15 1.51 -17.18
CA ALA A 61 -7.17 1.61 -16.11
C ALA A 61 -7.50 0.79 -14.84
N PRO A 62 -8.75 0.73 -14.33
CA PRO A 62 -9.07 -0.11 -13.18
C PRO A 62 -8.81 -1.61 -13.43
N LYS A 63 -9.10 -2.09 -14.63
CA LYS A 63 -8.87 -3.48 -15.04
C LYS A 63 -7.38 -3.76 -15.21
N MET A 64 -6.63 -2.83 -15.82
CA MET A 64 -5.17 -2.93 -15.92
C MET A 64 -4.50 -3.02 -14.55
N ARG A 65 -4.87 -2.12 -13.63
CA ARG A 65 -4.39 -2.14 -12.25
C ARG A 65 -4.67 -3.46 -11.56
N GLN A 66 -5.86 -4.04 -11.77
CA GLN A 66 -6.22 -5.32 -11.18
C GLN A 66 -5.38 -6.48 -11.72
N ILE A 67 -5.21 -6.59 -13.04
CA ILE A 67 -4.52 -7.75 -13.64
C ILE A 67 -2.99 -7.69 -13.51
N THR A 68 -2.42 -6.49 -13.39
CA THR A 68 -0.97 -6.29 -13.22
C THR A 68 -0.56 -6.26 -11.75
N ARG A 69 -1.54 -6.29 -10.82
CA ARG A 69 -1.30 -6.28 -9.39
C ARG A 69 -0.50 -7.50 -8.95
N ARG A 70 0.59 -7.27 -8.22
CA ARG A 70 1.35 -8.30 -7.51
C ARG A 70 1.45 -7.95 -6.04
N LEU A 71 1.08 -8.88 -5.17
CA LEU A 71 1.25 -8.77 -3.72
C LEU A 71 2.59 -9.36 -3.33
N HIS A 72 3.41 -8.60 -2.60
CA HIS A 72 4.76 -9.00 -2.18
C HIS A 72 4.81 -9.40 -0.72
N ALA A 73 4.06 -8.69 0.14
CA ALA A 73 3.96 -8.99 1.56
C ALA A 73 2.65 -8.42 2.13
N GLU A 74 2.15 -9.01 3.20
CA GLU A 74 1.01 -8.47 3.95
C GLU A 74 1.11 -8.71 5.45
N HIS A 75 0.48 -7.84 6.22
CA HIS A 75 0.31 -7.92 7.66
C HIS A 75 -1.16 -7.79 8.01
N HIS A 76 -1.62 -8.59 8.95
CA HIS A 76 -3.01 -8.65 9.36
C HIS A 76 -3.12 -8.83 10.86
N GLU A 77 -3.83 -7.92 11.52
CA GLU A 77 -3.94 -7.92 12.96
C GLU A 77 -5.32 -7.44 13.40
N MET A 78 -5.92 -8.17 14.34
CA MET A 78 -7.12 -7.72 15.05
C MET A 78 -6.68 -6.70 16.11
N VAL A 79 -7.33 -5.55 16.14
CA VAL A 79 -6.88 -4.39 16.94
C VAL A 79 -7.94 -3.89 17.90
N LEU A 80 -8.85 -4.79 18.30
CA LEU A 80 -9.78 -4.54 19.40
C LEU A 80 -8.93 -4.16 20.62
N ASP A 81 -9.13 -2.94 21.11
CA ASP A 81 -8.46 -2.39 22.30
C ASP A 81 -6.95 -2.11 22.15
N SER A 82 -6.44 -2.11 20.91
CA SER A 82 -5.07 -1.65 20.62
C SER A 82 -5.06 -0.17 20.27
N GLU A 83 -4.21 0.61 20.96
CA GLU A 83 -3.99 2.03 20.61
C GLU A 83 -2.99 2.19 19.47
N ARG A 84 -2.04 1.26 19.35
CA ARG A 84 -1.00 1.28 18.33
C ARG A 84 -0.59 -0.12 17.93
N ILE A 85 -0.37 -0.32 16.64
CA ILE A 85 0.30 -1.52 16.12
C ILE A 85 1.49 -1.15 15.24
N GLY A 86 2.43 -2.08 15.10
CA GLY A 86 3.52 -2.02 14.15
C GLY A 86 3.34 -3.05 13.04
N PHE A 87 3.95 -2.81 11.89
CA PHE A 87 4.07 -3.81 10.84
C PHE A 87 5.43 -3.70 10.13
N ALA A 88 5.83 -4.80 9.51
CA ALA A 88 7.06 -4.94 8.75
C ALA A 88 6.77 -5.70 7.45
N LEU A 89 6.90 -5.05 6.30
CA LEU A 89 6.65 -5.64 4.98
C LEU A 89 7.94 -5.72 4.18
N ALA A 90 8.46 -6.93 3.99
CA ALA A 90 9.72 -7.16 3.28
C ALA A 90 9.55 -6.92 1.77
N ILE A 91 10.45 -6.12 1.18
CA ILE A 91 10.55 -5.92 -0.27
C ILE A 91 11.43 -7.05 -0.83
N PRO A 92 10.92 -7.90 -1.74
CA PRO A 92 11.72 -8.97 -2.31
C PRO A 92 12.98 -8.42 -3.01
N SER A 93 14.14 -8.99 -2.72
CA SER A 93 15.41 -8.57 -3.34
C SER A 93 15.46 -8.81 -4.86
N GLY A 94 14.71 -9.81 -5.33
CA GLY A 94 14.57 -10.12 -6.76
C GLY A 94 13.38 -9.45 -7.45
N ALA A 95 12.66 -8.53 -6.79
CA ALA A 95 11.60 -7.77 -7.45
C ALA A 95 12.16 -6.73 -8.43
N THR A 96 11.30 -6.17 -9.26
CA THR A 96 11.69 -5.08 -10.19
C THR A 96 11.69 -3.74 -9.43
N PRO A 97 12.75 -2.92 -9.53
CA PRO A 97 12.71 -1.53 -9.06
C PRO A 97 11.64 -0.70 -9.80
N ASP A 98 11.29 0.46 -9.24
CA ASP A 98 10.42 1.41 -9.96
C ASP A 98 11.08 1.91 -11.25
N PHE A 99 10.30 1.99 -12.34
CA PHE A 99 10.76 2.39 -13.66
C PHE A 99 9.59 2.89 -14.52
N GLY A 100 9.87 3.79 -15.45
CA GLY A 100 8.89 4.33 -16.40
C GLY A 100 9.41 4.32 -17.83
N THR A 101 8.53 3.98 -18.77
CA THR A 101 8.77 4.00 -20.22
C THR A 101 7.59 4.60 -20.95
N SER A 102 7.83 5.13 -22.15
CA SER A 102 6.78 5.53 -23.08
C SER A 102 6.58 4.52 -24.20
N GLY A 103 5.36 4.49 -24.75
CA GLY A 103 5.09 3.75 -25.98
C GLY A 103 5.67 4.48 -27.18
N VAL A 104 6.35 3.75 -28.07
CA VAL A 104 6.79 4.27 -29.37
C VAL A 104 5.94 3.62 -30.45
N LYS A 105 5.29 4.43 -31.29
CA LYS A 105 4.59 3.97 -32.50
C LYS A 105 5.54 4.11 -33.68
N LEU A 106 5.88 3.00 -34.33
CA LEU A 106 6.65 2.98 -35.58
C LEU A 106 5.77 3.37 -36.78
#